data_AF-A0A0L0UNV9-F1
#
_entry.id   AF-A0A0L0UNV9-F1
#
_cell.length_a   1.000
_cell.length_b   1.000
_cell.length_c   1.000
_cell.angle_alpha   90.00
_cell.angle_beta   90.00
_cell.angle_gamma   90.00
#
_symmetry.space_group_name_H-M   'P 1'
#
loop_
_entity.id
_entity.type
_entity.pdbx_description
1 polymer ?
#
loop_
_entity_poly.entity_id
_entity_poly.type
_entity_poly.pdbx_seq_one_letter_code
_entity_poly.pdbx_strand_id
1 'polypeptide(L)'
;MEQAPWFTRSDEDHGMSWNFYNIRRNFIKSTFLEEADRLSSAIINEPQIDHFRSTLENLLIFDMIRTVIKVLQKPAKTYIKASRRVEFLVVYYLSDFLNEHYGALFEAVLRESRYRSFFRERMDYLTAYLKFFRNRFEDPNHADQKQDKSFLRLTENFAIKNSPLTKWIARVTIITFKHNLVLDGIDRSPHFTLWMSAKCYRCARPFRTCPPSCSAAKPSQIT
;
A
#
# COMPACT_ATOMS: atom_id res chain seq x y z
N MET A 1 11.19 5.21 7.61
CA MET A 1 10.51 6.30 6.84
C MET A 1 11.48 7.33 6.23
N GLU A 2 12.78 7.33 6.56
CA GLU A 2 13.76 8.34 6.11
C GLU A 2 14.10 8.31 4.60
N GLN A 3 13.73 7.23 3.91
CA GLN A 3 13.93 7.06 2.47
C GLN A 3 12.65 7.29 1.65
N ALA A 4 11.56 7.69 2.30
CA ALA A 4 10.29 7.93 1.65
C ALA A 4 10.32 9.27 0.88
N PRO A 5 9.98 9.29 -0.43
CA PRO A 5 9.93 10.50 -1.23
C PRO A 5 8.66 11.31 -0.93
N TRP A 6 8.44 11.67 0.33
CA TRP A 6 7.22 12.37 0.74
C TRP A 6 7.06 13.74 0.05
N PHE A 7 8.16 14.41 -0.33
CA PHE A 7 8.15 15.84 -0.72
C PHE A 7 9.24 16.28 -1.73
N THR A 8 9.80 15.39 -2.56
CA THR A 8 11.13 15.63 -3.13
C THR A 8 11.26 16.53 -4.38
N ARG A 9 10.25 17.31 -4.79
CA ARG A 9 10.48 18.43 -5.74
C ARG A 9 9.59 19.63 -5.41
N SER A 10 10.18 20.82 -5.38
CA SER A 10 9.52 22.14 -5.36
C SER A 10 8.60 22.39 -6.56
N ASP A 11 8.75 21.58 -7.62
CA ASP A 11 8.10 21.77 -8.91
C ASP A 11 6.91 20.79 -9.10
N GLU A 12 6.70 19.86 -8.17
CA GLU A 12 5.60 18.88 -8.20
C GLU A 12 4.58 19.21 -7.10
N ASP A 13 3.48 19.85 -7.51
CA ASP A 13 2.32 20.26 -6.70
C ASP A 13 2.03 19.35 -5.48
N HIS A 14 2.27 19.93 -4.29
CA HIS A 14 2.51 19.35 -2.96
C HIS A 14 1.30 18.75 -2.23
N GLY A 15 0.14 18.65 -2.87
CA GLY A 15 -1.12 18.28 -2.20
C GLY A 15 -1.29 16.78 -1.92
N MET A 16 -1.28 16.40 -0.63
CA MET A 16 -1.82 15.11 -0.18
C MET A 16 -3.27 14.94 -0.64
N SER A 17 -3.70 13.71 -0.95
CA SER A 17 -5.11 13.49 -1.29
C SER A 17 -5.95 13.70 -0.05
N TRP A 18 -7.17 14.20 -0.22
CA TRP A 18 -8.06 14.38 0.92
C TRP A 18 -8.31 13.06 1.67
N ASN A 19 -8.43 11.93 0.96
CA ASN A 19 -8.52 10.61 1.58
C ASN A 19 -7.27 10.30 2.43
N PHE A 20 -6.07 10.53 1.90
CA PHE A 20 -4.84 10.28 2.64
C PHE A 20 -4.68 11.23 3.84
N TYR A 21 -5.01 12.51 3.66
CA TYR A 21 -5.03 13.49 4.74
C TYR A 21 -5.94 13.05 5.90
N ASN A 22 -7.15 12.58 5.60
CA ASN A 22 -8.07 12.08 6.62
C ASN A 22 -7.58 10.81 7.31
N ILE A 23 -7.00 9.87 6.56
CA ILE A 23 -6.39 8.67 7.14
C ILE A 23 -5.28 9.08 8.11
N ARG A 24 -4.33 9.89 7.64
CA ARG A 24 -3.21 10.38 8.45
C ARG A 24 -3.69 11.12 9.69
N ARG A 25 -4.61 12.07 9.55
CA ARG A 25 -5.13 12.89 10.65
C ARG A 25 -5.71 12.04 11.79
N ASN A 26 -6.44 10.98 11.46
CA ASN A 26 -7.06 10.13 12.49
C ASN A 26 -6.07 9.14 13.09
N PHE A 27 -5.23 8.52 12.26
CA PHE A 27 -4.30 7.49 12.70
C PHE A 27 -3.21 8.03 13.64
N ILE A 28 -2.73 9.26 13.43
CA ILE A 28 -1.66 9.85 14.26
C ILE A 28 -2.15 10.46 15.58
N LYS A 29 -3.45 10.40 15.88
CA LYS A 29 -3.95 10.85 17.18
C LYS A 29 -3.35 9.99 18.27
N SER A 30 -2.91 10.62 19.37
CA SER A 30 -2.34 9.89 20.52
C SER A 30 -3.30 8.86 21.11
N THR A 31 -4.61 9.10 21.01
CA THR A 31 -5.65 8.23 21.54
C THR A 31 -6.07 7.11 20.57
N PHE A 32 -5.59 7.11 19.33
CA PHE A 32 -6.09 6.19 18.30
C PHE A 32 -5.95 4.72 18.69
N LEU A 33 -4.78 4.31 19.20
CA LEU A 33 -4.51 2.90 19.53
C LEU A 33 -5.40 2.44 20.70
N GLU A 34 -5.51 3.25 21.75
CA GLU A 34 -6.36 2.97 22.91
C GLU A 34 -7.84 2.84 22.51
N GLU A 35 -8.33 3.77 21.69
CA GLU A 35 -9.70 3.75 21.18
C GLU A 35 -9.95 2.52 20.29
N ALA A 36 -8.99 2.17 19.42
CA ALA A 36 -9.07 1.01 18.55
C ALA A 36 -9.01 -0.32 19.32
N ASP A 37 -8.19 -0.41 20.37
CA ASP A 37 -8.07 -1.59 21.24
C ASP A 37 -9.39 -1.84 21.98
N ARG A 38 -9.94 -0.78 22.58
CA ARG A 38 -11.24 -0.83 23.27
C ARG A 38 -12.35 -1.26 22.31
N LEU A 39 -12.39 -0.66 21.12
CA LEU A 39 -13.42 -0.95 20.12
C LEU A 39 -13.28 -2.36 19.54
N SER A 40 -12.07 -2.80 19.22
CA SER A 40 -11.79 -4.14 18.72
C SER A 40 -12.21 -5.20 19.74
N SER A 41 -11.87 -5.00 21.01
CA SER A 41 -12.27 -5.89 22.11
C SER A 41 -13.79 -5.97 22.26
N ALA A 42 -14.49 -4.84 22.13
CA ALA A 42 -15.94 -4.81 22.20
C ALA A 42 -16.59 -5.56 21.02
N ILE A 43 -16.07 -5.40 19.80
CA ILE A 43 -16.58 -6.06 18.59
C ILE A 43 -16.38 -7.58 18.62
N ILE A 44 -15.29 -8.05 19.23
CA ILE A 44 -15.06 -9.50 19.42
C ILE A 44 -16.20 -10.11 20.24
N ASN A 45 -16.67 -9.40 21.26
CA ASN A 45 -17.76 -9.85 22.14
C ASN A 45 -19.14 -9.64 21.52
N GLU A 46 -19.32 -8.57 20.74
CA GLU A 46 -20.58 -8.22 20.08
C GLU A 46 -20.34 -7.82 18.61
N PRO A 47 -20.52 -8.75 17.64
CA PRO A 47 -20.18 -8.50 16.24
C PRO A 47 -21.10 -7.51 15.49
N GLN A 48 -22.16 -7.01 16.13
CA GLN A 48 -23.11 -6.05 15.55
C GLN A 48 -22.61 -4.63 15.79
N ILE A 49 -22.19 -3.95 14.71
CA ILE A 49 -21.41 -2.71 14.87
C ILE A 49 -22.22 -1.43 14.97
N ASP A 50 -23.52 -1.48 14.74
CA ASP A 50 -24.39 -0.29 14.77
C ASP A 50 -24.38 0.40 16.13
N HIS A 51 -24.34 -0.36 17.23
CA HIS A 51 -24.30 0.18 18.59
C HIS A 51 -23.00 0.94 18.91
N PHE A 52 -21.88 0.55 18.30
CA PHE A 52 -20.59 1.20 18.52
C PHE A 52 -20.44 2.52 17.75
N ARG A 53 -21.33 2.83 16.82
CA ARG A 53 -21.30 4.09 16.03
C ARG A 53 -21.90 5.29 16.77
N SER A 54 -22.17 5.16 18.07
CA SER A 54 -22.83 6.16 18.90
C SER A 54 -21.92 7.30 19.36
N THR A 55 -20.59 7.08 19.41
CA THR A 55 -19.62 8.14 19.77
C THR A 55 -18.87 8.66 18.56
N LEU A 56 -18.44 9.93 18.62
CA LEU A 56 -17.68 10.57 17.54
C LEU A 56 -16.34 9.87 17.31
N GLU A 57 -15.67 9.43 18.37
CA GLU A 57 -14.37 8.76 18.35
C GLU A 57 -14.46 7.45 17.57
N ASN A 58 -15.45 6.61 17.90
CA ASN A 58 -15.69 5.36 17.21
C ASN A 58 -16.02 5.59 15.74
N LEU A 59 -16.90 6.57 15.45
CA LEU A 59 -17.25 6.94 14.07
C LEU A 59 -16.02 7.31 13.25
N LEU A 60 -15.09 8.08 13.82
CA LEU A 60 -13.86 8.47 13.14
C LEU A 60 -12.96 7.27 12.83
N ILE A 61 -12.89 6.27 13.72
CA ILE A 61 -12.15 5.02 13.47
C ILE A 61 -12.81 4.23 12.33
N PHE A 62 -14.14 4.03 12.39
CA PHE A 62 -14.89 3.35 11.34
C PHE A 62 -14.70 4.03 9.97
N ASP A 63 -14.80 5.35 9.92
CA ASP A 63 -14.64 6.12 8.69
C ASP A 63 -13.19 6.12 8.17
N MET A 64 -12.21 6.11 9.06
CA MET A 64 -10.81 5.96 8.68
C MET A 64 -10.57 4.59 8.03
N ILE A 65 -10.98 3.48 8.66
CA ILE A 65 -10.83 2.13 8.11
C ILE A 65 -11.60 1.99 6.78
N ARG A 66 -12.81 2.53 6.71
CA ARG A 66 -13.60 2.57 5.47
C ARG A 66 -12.87 3.34 4.36
N THR A 67 -12.17 4.42 4.72
CA THR A 67 -11.36 5.21 3.78
C THR A 67 -10.12 4.44 3.32
N VAL A 68 -9.44 3.70 4.21
CA VAL A 68 -8.35 2.78 3.88
C VAL A 68 -8.82 1.74 2.85
N ILE A 69 -9.92 1.04 3.15
CA ILE A 69 -10.52 0.04 2.25
C ILE A 69 -10.85 0.67 0.89
N LYS A 70 -11.48 1.84 0.88
CA LYS A 70 -11.85 2.57 -0.35
C LYS A 70 -10.62 2.89 -1.21
N VAL A 71 -9.55 3.41 -0.61
CA VAL A 71 -8.33 3.79 -1.35
C VAL A 71 -7.68 2.58 -2.00
N LEU A 72 -7.58 1.46 -1.27
CA LEU A 72 -7.03 0.22 -1.80
C LEU A 72 -7.92 -0.38 -2.89
N GLN A 73 -9.24 -0.29 -2.74
CA GLN A 73 -10.19 -0.84 -3.71
C GLN A 73 -10.34 0.02 -4.97
N LYS A 74 -10.19 1.34 -4.84
CA LYS A 74 -10.32 2.30 -5.94
C LYS A 74 -9.12 3.24 -5.94
N PRO A 75 -7.94 2.74 -6.38
CA PRO A 75 -6.77 3.58 -6.58
C PRO A 75 -7.11 4.75 -7.52
N ALA A 76 -6.42 5.89 -7.36
CA ALA A 76 -6.68 7.10 -8.12
C ALA A 76 -6.70 6.85 -9.64
N LYS A 77 -7.48 7.64 -10.40
CA LYS A 77 -7.52 7.50 -11.87
C LYS A 77 -6.23 7.96 -12.52
N THR A 78 -5.58 8.93 -11.91
CA THR A 78 -4.35 9.54 -12.40
C THR A 78 -3.31 9.55 -11.29
N TYR A 79 -2.16 8.97 -11.59
CA TYR A 79 -0.97 8.97 -10.73
C TYR A 79 0.12 9.82 -11.39
N ILE A 80 -0.26 11.03 -11.79
CA ILE A 80 0.66 11.99 -12.40
C ILE A 80 1.78 12.35 -11.40
N LYS A 81 1.52 12.20 -10.09
CA LYS A 81 2.42 12.62 -8.99
C LYS A 81 3.04 11.43 -8.25
N ALA A 82 4.33 11.50 -7.95
CA ALA A 82 5.05 10.50 -7.15
C ALA A 82 4.44 10.32 -5.74
N SER A 83 3.86 11.39 -5.19
CA SER A 83 3.17 11.38 -3.89
C SER A 83 2.02 10.37 -3.84
N ARG A 84 1.24 10.22 -4.91
CA ARG A 84 0.09 9.30 -4.93
C ARG A 84 0.49 7.83 -4.80
N ARG A 85 1.64 7.45 -5.36
CA ARG A 85 2.21 6.11 -5.19
C ARG A 85 2.60 5.85 -3.73
N VAL A 86 3.27 6.83 -3.10
CA VAL A 86 3.67 6.74 -1.69
C VAL A 86 2.44 6.67 -0.80
N GLU A 87 1.43 7.52 -1.04
CA GLU A 87 0.15 7.45 -0.33
C GLU A 87 -0.48 6.06 -0.41
N PHE A 88 -0.53 5.47 -1.61
CA PHE A 88 -1.09 4.13 -1.81
C PHE A 88 -0.33 3.07 -1.01
N LEU A 89 1.02 3.09 -1.05
CA LEU A 89 1.86 2.16 -0.30
C LEU A 89 1.67 2.31 1.22
N VAL A 90 1.58 3.54 1.71
CA VAL A 90 1.37 3.81 3.13
C VAL A 90 0.00 3.32 3.58
N VAL A 91 -1.03 3.54 2.77
CA VAL A 91 -2.36 3.02 3.05
C VAL A 91 -2.38 1.49 3.01
N TYR A 92 -1.60 0.87 2.12
CA TYR A 92 -1.41 -0.59 2.14
C TYR A 92 -0.78 -1.07 3.45
N TYR A 93 0.36 -0.51 3.86
CA TYR A 93 1.02 -0.90 5.11
C TYR A 93 0.14 -0.65 6.34
N LEU A 94 -0.63 0.45 6.33
CA LEU A 94 -1.61 0.71 7.37
C LEU A 94 -2.72 -0.34 7.37
N SER A 95 -3.22 -0.76 6.20
CA SER A 95 -4.22 -1.81 6.11
C SER A 95 -3.70 -3.16 6.59
N ASP A 96 -2.43 -3.47 6.32
CA ASP A 96 -1.76 -4.69 6.78
C ASP A 96 -1.69 -4.69 8.33
N PHE A 97 -1.20 -3.60 8.90
CA PHE A 97 -1.18 -3.36 10.36
C PHE A 97 -2.58 -3.47 10.99
N LEU A 98 -3.58 -2.80 10.43
CA LEU A 98 -4.96 -2.85 10.94
C LEU A 98 -5.55 -4.25 10.84
N ASN A 99 -5.24 -4.99 9.78
CA ASN A 99 -5.73 -6.36 9.62
C ASN A 99 -5.06 -7.32 10.60
N GLU A 100 -3.77 -7.13 10.89
CA GLU A 100 -2.99 -7.95 11.82
C GLU A 100 -3.38 -7.70 13.29
N HIS A 101 -3.45 -6.44 13.71
CA HIS A 101 -3.67 -6.09 15.13
C HIS A 101 -5.13 -5.80 15.47
N TYR A 102 -5.94 -5.39 14.49
CA TYR A 102 -7.33 -4.96 14.67
C TYR A 102 -8.28 -5.74 13.76
N GLY A 103 -7.97 -7.01 13.48
CA GLY A 103 -8.65 -7.83 12.48
C GLY A 103 -10.17 -7.89 12.65
N ALA A 104 -10.68 -8.05 13.88
CA ALA A 104 -12.11 -8.09 14.15
C ALA A 104 -12.82 -6.78 13.77
N LEU A 105 -12.26 -5.64 14.17
CA LEU A 105 -12.74 -4.31 13.80
C LEU A 105 -12.65 -4.09 12.28
N PHE A 106 -11.50 -4.43 11.68
CA PHE A 106 -11.28 -4.27 10.25
C PHE A 106 -12.29 -5.08 9.42
N GLU A 107 -12.52 -6.35 9.77
CA GLU A 107 -13.50 -7.22 9.13
C GLU A 107 -14.93 -6.72 9.28
N ALA A 108 -15.28 -6.20 10.47
CA ALA A 108 -16.60 -5.65 10.68
C ALA A 108 -16.86 -4.44 9.76
N VAL A 109 -15.88 -3.54 9.59
CA VAL A 109 -15.98 -2.43 8.64
C VAL A 109 -16.02 -2.92 7.19
N LEU A 110 -15.21 -3.94 6.86
CA LEU A 110 -15.14 -4.51 5.51
C LEU A 110 -16.47 -5.13 5.10
N ARG A 111 -17.14 -5.88 5.98
CA ARG A 111 -18.42 -6.55 5.72
C ARG A 111 -19.52 -5.59 5.25
N GLU A 112 -19.58 -4.42 5.88
CA GLU A 112 -20.54 -3.35 5.54
C GLU A 112 -20.09 -2.46 4.38
N SER A 113 -18.81 -2.54 4.00
CA SER A 113 -18.27 -1.73 2.93
C SER A 113 -18.85 -2.13 1.57
N ARG A 114 -19.31 -1.14 0.80
CA ARG A 114 -19.61 -1.32 -0.62
C ARG A 114 -18.41 -1.74 -1.48
N TYR A 115 -17.21 -1.77 -0.89
CA TYR A 115 -15.96 -2.15 -1.53
C TYR A 115 -15.44 -3.53 -1.08
N ARG A 116 -16.28 -4.36 -0.46
CA ARG A 116 -15.88 -5.69 0.04
C ARG A 116 -15.49 -6.69 -1.05
N SER A 117 -16.09 -6.57 -2.24
CA SER A 117 -15.89 -7.52 -3.33
C SER A 117 -14.43 -7.54 -3.79
N PHE A 118 -13.85 -8.74 -3.85
CA PHE A 118 -12.45 -8.98 -4.22
C PHE A 118 -11.43 -8.29 -3.29
N PHE A 119 -11.81 -7.93 -2.05
CA PHE A 119 -10.88 -7.23 -1.16
C PHE A 119 -9.70 -8.11 -0.78
N ARG A 120 -9.96 -9.34 -0.34
CA ARG A 120 -8.95 -10.28 0.11
C ARG A 120 -8.02 -10.66 -1.04
N GLU A 121 -8.57 -10.99 -2.20
CA GLU A 121 -7.81 -11.34 -3.40
C GLU A 121 -6.90 -10.20 -3.88
N ARG A 122 -7.33 -8.95 -3.74
CA ARG A 122 -6.52 -7.76 -4.06
C ARG A 122 -5.39 -7.55 -3.05
N MET A 123 -5.65 -7.79 -1.77
CA MET A 123 -4.65 -7.68 -0.71
C MET A 123 -3.61 -8.80 -0.79
N ASP A 124 -4.03 -10.02 -1.08
CA ASP A 124 -3.15 -11.17 -1.30
C ASP A 124 -2.22 -10.89 -2.49
N TYR A 125 -2.79 -10.40 -3.60
CA TYR A 125 -2.01 -9.97 -4.75
C TYR A 125 -0.96 -8.91 -4.37
N LEU A 126 -1.36 -7.83 -3.68
CA LEU A 126 -0.43 -6.77 -3.28
C LEU A 126 0.66 -7.27 -2.35
N THR A 127 0.31 -8.15 -1.42
CA THR A 127 1.25 -8.67 -0.44
C THR A 127 2.33 -9.50 -1.12
N ALA A 128 1.93 -10.44 -1.98
CA ALA A 128 2.88 -11.24 -2.77
C ALA A 128 3.72 -10.34 -3.70
N TYR A 129 3.08 -9.39 -4.40
CA TYR A 129 3.75 -8.46 -5.30
C TYR A 129 4.80 -7.60 -4.60
N LEU A 130 4.44 -6.95 -3.48
CA LEU A 130 5.35 -6.05 -2.76
C LEU A 130 6.48 -6.83 -2.07
N LYS A 131 6.20 -8.02 -1.50
CA LYS A 131 7.22 -8.91 -0.93
C LYS A 131 8.25 -9.32 -1.98
N PHE A 132 7.83 -9.64 -3.20
CA PHE A 132 8.74 -10.02 -4.29
C PHE A 132 9.81 -8.96 -4.60
N PHE A 133 9.42 -7.68 -4.62
CA PHE A 133 10.35 -6.58 -4.87
C PHE A 133 11.15 -6.21 -3.62
N ARG A 134 10.52 -6.23 -2.43
CA ARG A 134 11.19 -5.92 -1.16
C ARG A 134 12.32 -6.90 -0.87
N ASN A 135 12.09 -8.20 -1.02
CA ASN A 135 13.10 -9.22 -0.75
C ASN A 135 14.34 -9.05 -1.64
N ARG A 136 14.17 -8.63 -2.90
CA ARG A 136 15.29 -8.33 -3.81
C ARG A 136 15.97 -6.99 -3.56
N PHE A 137 15.23 -6.04 -3.00
CA PHE A 137 15.79 -4.78 -2.53
C PHE A 137 16.72 -5.02 -1.33
N GLU A 138 16.27 -5.81 -0.35
CA GLU A 138 17.00 -6.15 0.87
C GLU A 138 18.18 -7.09 0.60
N ASP A 139 17.96 -8.15 -0.18
CA ASP A 139 18.99 -9.09 -0.60
C ASP A 139 18.95 -9.29 -2.13
N PRO A 140 19.86 -8.66 -2.90
CA PRO A 140 19.93 -8.83 -4.34
C PRO A 140 20.15 -10.28 -4.79
N ASN A 141 20.71 -11.13 -3.93
CA ASN A 141 20.95 -12.55 -4.19
C ASN A 141 19.83 -13.45 -3.68
N HIS A 142 18.69 -12.88 -3.23
CA HIS A 142 17.58 -13.65 -2.69
C HIS A 142 17.06 -14.65 -3.73
N ALA A 143 17.30 -15.94 -3.46
CA ALA A 143 17.08 -17.01 -4.41
C ALA A 143 15.66 -16.99 -5.00
N ASP A 144 15.57 -17.10 -6.32
CA ASP A 144 14.32 -17.08 -7.08
C ASP A 144 13.31 -18.16 -6.66
N GLN A 145 13.78 -19.24 -6.05
CA GLN A 145 12.97 -20.36 -5.52
C GLN A 145 12.31 -20.04 -4.18
N LYS A 146 12.84 -19.07 -3.42
CA LYS A 146 12.29 -18.63 -2.11
C LYS A 146 11.27 -17.49 -2.26
N GLN A 147 11.07 -16.99 -3.48
CA GLN A 147 10.20 -15.86 -3.77
C GLN A 147 8.74 -16.31 -3.87
N ASP A 148 7.85 -15.60 -3.18
CA ASP A 148 6.42 -15.72 -3.42
C ASP A 148 6.08 -15.15 -4.81
N LYS A 149 5.72 -16.06 -5.71
CA LYS A 149 5.33 -15.76 -7.09
C LYS A 149 3.84 -16.02 -7.32
N SER A 150 3.04 -16.21 -6.27
CA SER A 150 1.60 -16.50 -6.40
C SER A 150 0.85 -15.43 -7.21
N PHE A 151 1.25 -14.16 -7.07
CA PHE A 151 0.68 -13.04 -7.81
C PHE A 151 0.80 -13.21 -9.34
N LEU A 152 1.81 -13.94 -9.84
CA LEU A 152 2.00 -14.17 -11.27
C LEU A 152 0.84 -14.94 -11.90
N ARG A 153 0.29 -15.93 -11.20
CA ARG A 153 -0.83 -16.75 -11.69
C ARG A 153 -2.07 -15.90 -11.97
N LEU A 154 -2.27 -14.83 -11.21
CA LEU A 154 -3.35 -13.87 -11.40
C LEU A 154 -3.07 -12.92 -12.59
N THR A 155 -1.81 -12.75 -12.96
CA THR A 155 -1.37 -11.91 -14.08
C THR A 155 -1.30 -12.63 -15.43
N GLU A 156 -0.98 -13.93 -15.44
CA GLU A 156 -0.89 -14.78 -16.65
C GLU A 156 -2.20 -14.79 -17.45
N ASN A 157 -3.34 -14.54 -16.79
CA ASN A 157 -4.67 -14.54 -17.39
C ASN A 157 -5.21 -13.13 -17.72
N PHE A 158 -4.39 -12.07 -17.67
CA PHE A 158 -4.87 -10.70 -17.89
C PHE A 158 -5.49 -10.49 -19.27
N ALA A 159 -4.91 -11.08 -20.31
CA ALA A 159 -5.40 -10.95 -21.68
C ALA A 159 -6.77 -11.63 -21.90
N ILE A 160 -7.12 -12.62 -21.07
CA ILE A 160 -8.31 -13.47 -21.25
C ILE A 160 -9.46 -13.03 -20.35
N LYS A 161 -9.18 -12.50 -19.14
CA LYS A 161 -10.21 -12.12 -18.17
C LYS A 161 -10.36 -10.61 -18.06
N ASN A 162 -11.41 -10.04 -18.65
CA ASN A 162 -11.85 -8.64 -18.46
C ASN A 162 -12.58 -8.42 -17.12
N SER A 163 -12.07 -9.01 -16.03
CA SER A 163 -12.70 -8.99 -14.71
C SER A 163 -12.43 -7.69 -13.93
N PRO A 164 -13.25 -7.34 -12.93
CA PRO A 164 -12.96 -6.22 -12.03
C PRO A 164 -11.61 -6.35 -11.30
N LEU A 165 -11.18 -7.57 -10.98
CA LEU A 165 -9.90 -7.84 -10.33
C LEU A 165 -8.72 -7.53 -11.25
N THR A 166 -8.74 -8.04 -12.49
CA THR A 166 -7.67 -7.84 -13.47
C THR A 166 -7.51 -6.37 -13.87
N LYS A 167 -8.61 -5.64 -14.06
CA LYS A 167 -8.60 -4.18 -14.28
C LYS A 167 -7.96 -3.43 -13.11
N TRP A 168 -8.27 -3.86 -11.88
CA TRP A 168 -7.69 -3.27 -10.69
C TRP A 168 -6.19 -3.52 -10.61
N ILE A 169 -5.74 -4.75 -10.89
CA ILE A 169 -4.31 -5.07 -10.84
C ILE A 169 -3.53 -4.27 -11.88
N ALA A 170 -4.01 -4.22 -13.13
CA ALA A 170 -3.39 -3.42 -14.19
C ALA A 170 -3.28 -1.94 -13.76
N ARG A 171 -4.29 -1.42 -13.09
CA ARG A 171 -4.27 -0.05 -12.59
C ARG A 171 -3.26 0.19 -11.48
N VAL A 172 -3.13 -0.72 -10.52
CA VAL A 172 -2.11 -0.55 -9.48
C VAL A 172 -0.70 -0.69 -10.08
N THR A 173 -0.46 -1.74 -10.84
CA THR A 173 0.89 -2.05 -11.35
C THR A 173 1.36 -1.07 -12.42
N ILE A 174 0.56 -0.86 -13.47
CA ILE A 174 0.94 -0.04 -14.63
C ILE A 174 0.75 1.44 -14.34
N ILE A 175 -0.36 1.84 -13.69
CA ILE A 175 -0.65 3.27 -13.50
C ILE A 175 -0.05 3.79 -12.18
N THR A 176 -0.23 3.07 -11.07
CA THR A 176 0.24 3.53 -9.75
C THR A 176 1.74 3.37 -9.58
N PHE A 177 2.26 2.17 -9.86
CA PHE A 177 3.69 1.87 -9.73
C PHE A 177 4.49 2.22 -10.97
N LYS A 178 3.85 2.35 -12.14
CA LYS A 178 4.53 2.54 -13.44
C LYS A 178 5.47 1.38 -13.77
N HIS A 179 5.11 0.19 -13.33
CA HIS A 179 5.84 -1.03 -13.65
C HIS A 179 5.24 -1.62 -14.92
N ASN A 180 6.07 -1.80 -15.97
CA ASN A 180 5.64 -2.46 -17.18
C ASN A 180 5.69 -3.97 -16.97
N LEU A 181 4.53 -4.58 -16.77
CA LEU A 181 4.39 -6.03 -16.63
C LEU A 181 4.10 -6.63 -18.02
N VAL A 182 5.07 -6.60 -18.94
CA VAL A 182 4.92 -7.36 -20.19
C VAL A 182 4.94 -8.85 -19.82
N LEU A 183 3.97 -9.59 -20.34
CA LEU A 183 3.60 -10.96 -19.95
C LEU A 183 4.74 -12.00 -20.01
N ASP A 184 5.87 -11.70 -20.66
CA ASP A 184 7.03 -12.59 -20.74
C ASP A 184 8.18 -12.25 -19.78
N GLY A 185 8.08 -11.15 -19.03
CA GLY A 185 9.15 -10.70 -18.17
C GLY A 185 8.70 -9.60 -17.25
N ILE A 186 8.27 -9.97 -16.03
CA ILE A 186 8.43 -9.06 -14.89
C ILE A 186 9.87 -8.54 -14.98
N ASP A 187 10.07 -7.23 -14.95
CA ASP A 187 11.39 -6.66 -14.69
C ASP A 187 11.87 -7.18 -13.33
N ARG A 188 12.62 -8.30 -13.36
CA ARG A 188 13.15 -8.97 -12.18
C ARG A 188 14.33 -8.20 -11.59
N SER A 189 14.74 -7.09 -12.23
CA SER A 189 15.87 -6.32 -11.77
C SER A 189 15.52 -5.54 -10.50
N PRO A 190 16.40 -5.51 -9.48
CA PRO A 190 16.20 -4.76 -8.25
C PRO A 190 16.40 -3.24 -8.44
N HIS A 191 15.93 -2.68 -9.57
CA HIS A 191 16.00 -1.24 -9.88
C HIS A 191 14.85 -0.44 -9.26
N PHE A 192 14.05 -1.03 -8.38
CA PHE A 192 13.03 -0.31 -7.63
C PHE A 192 13.47 -0.06 -6.19
N THR A 193 13.21 1.13 -5.68
CA THR A 193 13.34 1.43 -4.25
C THR A 193 12.25 0.71 -3.45
N LEU A 194 12.37 0.70 -2.11
CA LEU A 194 11.31 0.27 -1.19
C LEU A 194 9.93 0.94 -1.47
N TRP A 195 9.93 2.12 -2.10
CA TRP A 195 8.73 2.89 -2.45
C TRP A 195 8.24 2.65 -3.89
N MET A 196 8.67 1.54 -4.50
CA MET A 196 8.32 1.14 -5.86
C MET A 196 8.62 2.24 -6.88
N SER A 197 9.77 2.89 -6.71
CA SER A 197 10.29 3.93 -7.60
C SER A 197 11.49 3.44 -8.37
N ALA A 198 11.49 3.60 -9.70
CA ALA A 198 12.67 3.37 -10.53
C ALA A 198 13.76 4.45 -10.35
N LYS A 199 13.45 5.54 -9.65
CA LYS A 199 14.35 6.69 -9.44
C LYS A 199 14.64 6.89 -7.96
N CYS A 200 15.86 7.30 -7.67
CA CYS A 200 16.29 7.74 -6.36
C CYS A 200 15.49 8.96 -5.89
N TYR A 201 15.06 8.96 -4.64
CA TYR A 201 14.28 10.05 -4.07
C TYR A 201 15.08 11.35 -3.92
N ARG A 202 16.41 11.27 -3.79
CA ARG A 202 17.26 12.46 -3.58
C ARG A 202 17.78 13.09 -4.87
N CYS A 203 18.30 12.28 -5.80
CA CYS A 203 18.96 12.80 -7.00
C CYS A 203 18.18 12.52 -8.31
N ALA A 204 17.01 11.88 -8.25
CA ALA A 204 16.17 11.52 -9.39
C ALA A 204 16.82 10.65 -10.48
N ARG A 205 18.08 10.22 -10.32
CA ARG A 205 18.75 9.23 -11.17
C ARG A 205 18.08 7.86 -11.04
N PRO A 206 18.20 6.98 -12.05
CA PRO A 206 17.79 5.59 -11.92
C PRO A 206 18.34 4.96 -10.63
N PHE A 207 17.53 4.16 -9.95
CA PHE A 207 17.94 3.54 -8.69
C PHE A 207 19.23 2.73 -8.87
N ARG A 208 20.12 2.77 -7.86
CA ARG A 208 21.49 2.23 -7.87
C ARG A 208 22.48 2.87 -8.86
N THR A 209 22.08 3.90 -9.59
CA THR A 209 22.99 4.71 -10.43
C THR A 209 23.27 6.09 -9.82
N CYS A 210 23.11 6.20 -8.51
CA CYS A 210 23.35 7.45 -7.78
C CYS A 210 24.86 7.75 -7.75
N PRO A 211 25.27 9.02 -7.97
CA PRO A 211 26.66 9.40 -7.77
C PRO A 211 27.04 9.27 -6.29
N PRO A 212 28.34 9.10 -5.95
CA PRO A 212 28.80 9.00 -4.56
C PRO A 212 28.41 10.20 -3.68
N SER A 213 28.18 11.37 -4.28
CA SER A 213 27.71 12.59 -3.61
C SER A 213 26.24 12.53 -3.18
N CYS A 214 25.46 11.58 -3.69
CA CYS A 214 24.08 11.40 -3.27
C CYS A 214 24.04 10.70 -1.92
N SER A 215 23.40 11.31 -0.93
CA SER A 215 23.23 10.73 0.41
C SER A 215 22.43 9.43 0.44
N ALA A 216 21.70 9.10 -0.64
CA ALA A 216 21.01 7.82 -0.80
C ALA A 216 21.88 6.75 -1.50
N ALA A 217 23.10 7.07 -1.95
CA ALA A 217 24.02 6.14 -2.60
C ALA A 217 24.83 5.29 -1.62
N LYS A 218 24.91 5.70 -0.34
CA LYS A 218 25.53 4.88 0.69
C LYS A 218 24.55 3.75 1.03
N PRO A 219 24.91 2.47 0.82
CA PRO A 219 24.19 1.40 1.49
C PRO A 219 24.35 1.70 2.98
N SER A 220 23.23 1.84 3.70
CA SER A 220 23.26 1.71 5.14
C SER A 220 23.90 0.35 5.41
N GLN A 221 25.17 0.33 5.82
CA GLN A 221 25.80 -0.85 6.40
C GLN A 221 25.04 -1.08 7.70
N ILE A 222 23.96 -1.85 7.62
CA ILE A 222 23.34 -2.45 8.79
C ILE A 222 24.24 -3.65 9.10
N THR A 223 25.26 -3.41 9.91
CA THR A 223 25.95 -4.44 10.70
C THR A 223 25.05 -4.89 11.83
#